data_AF-A0A2W5F770-F1
#
_entry.id   AF-A0A2W5F770-F1
#
_cell.length_a   1.000
_cell.length_b   1.000
_cell.length_c   1.000
_cell.angle_alpha   90.00
_cell.angle_beta   90.00
_cell.angle_gamma   90.00
#
_symmetry.space_group_name_H-M   'P 1'
#
loop_
_entity.id
_entity.type
_entity.pdbx_description
1 polymer ?
#
loop_
_entity_poly.entity_id
_entity_poly.type
_entity_poly.pdbx_seq_one_letter_code
_entity_poly.pdbx_strand_id
1 'polypeptide(L)' 'MNSAARRTRKTLDLVAYHNERAALAVMKMAERMDCQVLRGELLEVIHSLNQDAADLRQVRQALDVDERRRA' A
#
# COMPACT_ATOMS: atom_id res chain seq x y z
N MET A 1 -13.08 -15.84 -16.34
CA MET A 1 -12.44 -15.12 -15.21
C MET A 1 -12.46 -15.99 -13.97
N ASN A 2 -11.30 -16.39 -13.47
CA ASN A 2 -11.20 -17.17 -12.24
C ASN A 2 -11.65 -16.34 -11.02
N SER A 3 -12.67 -16.78 -10.30
CA SER A 3 -13.21 -16.10 -9.11
C SER A 3 -12.15 -15.87 -8.03
N ALA A 4 -11.12 -16.73 -7.96
CA ALA A 4 -9.99 -16.54 -7.06
C ALA A 4 -9.12 -15.34 -7.44
N ALA A 5 -8.73 -15.21 -8.72
CA ALA A 5 -7.91 -14.09 -9.21
C ALA A 5 -8.60 -12.73 -9.01
N ARG A 6 -9.94 -12.67 -9.19
CA ARG A 6 -10.72 -11.46 -8.90
C ARG A 6 -10.69 -11.11 -7.41
N ARG A 7 -10.83 -12.09 -6.51
CA ARG A 7 -10.75 -11.88 -5.06
C ARG A 7 -9.37 -11.38 -4.65
N THR A 8 -8.31 -12.02 -5.16
CA THR A 8 -6.92 -11.59 -4.90
C THR A 8 -6.70 -10.15 -5.31
N ARG A 9 -7.10 -9.73 -6.51
CA ARG A 9 -6.96 -8.33 -6.96
C ARG A 9 -7.69 -7.35 -6.05
N LYS A 10 -8.93 -7.67 -5.66
CA LYS A 10 -9.69 -6.85 -4.71
C LYS A 10 -9.00 -6.73 -3.36
N THR A 11 -8.44 -7.83 -2.84
CA THR A 11 -7.68 -7.82 -1.59
C THR A 11 -6.43 -6.96 -1.71
N LEU A 12 -5.67 -7.07 -2.79
CA LEU A 12 -4.48 -6.25 -3.04
C LEU A 12 -4.82 -4.75 -3.08
N ASP A 13 -5.86 -4.37 -3.84
CA ASP A 13 -6.34 -2.98 -3.88
C ASP A 13 -6.78 -2.49 -2.50
N LEU A 14 -7.50 -3.34 -1.76
CA LEU A 14 -7.97 -2.99 -0.42
C LEU A 14 -6.79 -2.77 0.53
N VAL A 15 -5.81 -3.67 0.57
CA VAL A 15 -4.65 -3.54 1.47
C VAL A 15 -3.79 -2.32 1.09
N ALA A 16 -3.58 -2.06 -0.20
CA ALA A 16 -2.89 -0.86 -0.66
C ALA A 16 -3.57 0.42 -0.15
N TYR A 17 -4.91 0.48 -0.23
CA TYR A 17 -5.68 1.59 0.31
C TYR A 17 -5.56 1.72 1.84
N HIS A 18 -5.49 0.61 2.57
CA HIS A 18 -5.28 0.65 4.03
C HIS A 18 -3.90 1.21 4.38
N ASN A 19 -2.86 0.82 3.65
CA ASN A 19 -1.50 1.34 3.84
C ASN A 19 -1.42 2.83 3.56
N GLU A 20 -1.98 3.31 2.45
CA GLU A 20 -2.06 4.75 2.14
C GLU A 20 -2.81 5.52 3.24
N ARG A 21 -3.93 4.98 3.71
CA ARG A 21 -4.72 5.61 4.78
C ARG A 21 -3.96 5.64 6.11
N ALA A 22 -3.22 4.58 6.43
CA ALA A 22 -2.35 4.53 7.60
C ALA A 22 -1.20 5.55 7.48
N ALA A 23 -0.55 5.65 6.32
CA ALA A 23 0.50 6.62 6.06
C ALA A 23 0.01 8.06 6.29
N LEU A 24 -1.19 8.40 5.79
CA LEU A 24 -1.80 9.70 6.02
C LEU A 24 -2.11 9.97 7.50
N ALA A 25 -2.54 8.95 8.25
CA ALA A 25 -2.79 9.09 9.69
C ALA A 25 -1.49 9.33 10.46
N VAL A 26 -0.43 8.58 10.13
CA VAL A 26 0.89 8.71 10.75
C VAL A 26 1.53 10.05 10.41
N MET A 27 1.39 10.54 9.17
CA MET A 27 1.88 11.86 8.75
C MET A 27 1.31 12.98 9.62
N LYS A 28 -0.01 12.96 9.86
CA LYS A 28 -0.67 13.94 10.75
C LYS A 28 -0.17 13.90 12.19
N MET A 29 0.24 12.72 12.68
CA MET A 29 0.84 12.57 14.00
C MET A 29 2.28 13.10 14.02
N ALA A 30 3.07 12.77 12.99
CA ALA A 30 4.46 13.21 12.85
C ALA A 30 4.58 14.74 12.73
N GLU A 31 3.63 15.41 12.07
CA GLU A 31 3.57 16.87 11.96
C GLU A 31 3.39 17.59 13.30
N ARG A 32 2.84 16.91 14.30
CA ARG A 32 2.57 17.46 15.64
C ARG A 32 3.60 17.03 16.69
N MET A 33 4.64 16.31 16.27
CA MET A 33 5.63 15.71 17.16
C MET A 33 6.84 16.64 17.36
N ASP A 34 7.10 17.04 18.60
CA ASP A 34 8.28 17.87 18.94
C ASP A 34 9.58 17.07 18.97
N CYS A 35 9.50 15.78 19.32
CA CYS A 35 10.67 14.90 19.37
C CYS A 35 11.13 14.56 17.94
N GLN A 36 12.24 15.17 17.51
CA GLN A 36 12.78 15.00 16.16
C GLN A 36 13.22 13.56 15.86
N VAL A 37 13.70 12.82 16.86
CA VAL A 37 14.07 11.39 16.70
C VAL A 37 12.82 10.57 16.35
N LEU A 38 11.77 10.66 17.18
CA LEU A 38 10.51 9.96 16.92
C LEU A 38 9.87 10.43 15.60
N ARG A 39 9.97 11.71 15.27
CA ARG A 39 9.51 12.23 13.97
C ARG A 39 10.25 11.58 12.80
N GLY A 40 11.56 11.38 12.91
CA GLY A 40 12.36 10.65 11.93
C GLY A 40 11.88 9.22 11.75
N GLU A 41 11.69 8.48 12.84
CA GLU A 41 11.17 7.10 12.80
C GLU A 41 9.77 7.04 12.15
N LEU A 42 8.88 7.99 12.46
CA LEU A 42 7.55 8.04 11.84
C LEU A 42 7.62 8.33 10.32
N LEU A 43 8.61 9.11 9.86
CA LEU A 43 8.81 9.35 8.43
C LEU A 43 9.25 8.07 7.70
N GLU A 44 10.08 7.24 8.32
CA GLU A 44 10.46 5.92 7.78
C GLU A 44 9.26 4.98 7.69
N VAL A 45 8.38 4.99 8.70
CA VAL A 45 7.12 4.22 8.68
C VAL A 45 6.20 4.70 7.57
N ILE A 46 6.02 6.01 7.41
CA ILE A 46 5.21 6.59 6.31
C ILE A 46 5.77 6.17 4.95
N HIS A 47 7.09 6.22 4.78
CA HIS A 47 7.74 5.80 3.55
C HIS A 47 7.46 4.32 3.25
N SER A 48 7.64 3.46 4.25
CA SER A 48 7.41 2.02 4.13
C SER A 48 5.95 1.70 3.76
N LEU A 49 4.98 2.34 4.41
CA LEU A 49 3.56 2.16 4.10
C LEU A 49 3.21 2.58 2.66
N ASN A 50 3.79 3.69 2.18
CA ASN A 50 3.58 4.13 0.80
C ASN A 50 4.25 3.19 -0.20
N GLN A 51 5.44 2.67 0.12
CA GLN A 51 6.13 1.69 -0.71
C GLN A 51 5.32 0.38 -0.79
N ASP A 52 4.82 -0.13 0.33
CA ASP A 52 3.98 -1.33 0.37
C ASP A 52 2.72 -1.15 -0.50
N ALA A 53 2.08 0.01 -0.43
CA ALA A 53 0.92 0.31 -1.27
C ALA A 53 1.27 0.30 -2.76
N ALA A 54 2.41 0.88 -3.14
CA ALA A 54 2.90 0.87 -4.52
C ALA A 54 3.20 -0.56 -5.00
N ASP A 55 3.89 -1.36 -4.19
CA ASP A 55 4.25 -2.74 -4.52
C ASP A 55 3.01 -3.62 -4.67
N LEU A 56 2.02 -3.49 -3.79
CA LEU A 56 0.74 -4.19 -3.90
C LEU A 56 0.00 -3.85 -5.20
N ARG A 57 0.02 -2.57 -5.62
CA ARG A 57 -0.57 -2.13 -6.90
C ARG A 57 0.20 -2.70 -8.10
N GLN A 58 1.53 -2.79 -8.02
CA GLN A 58 2.36 -3.42 -9.07
C GLN A 58 2.06 -4.91 -9.21
N VAL A 59 2.01 -5.66 -8.10
CA VAL A 59 1.66 -7.09 -8.10
C VAL A 59 0.27 -7.30 -8.71
N ARG A 60 -0.70 -6.46 -8.34
CA ARG A 60 -2.04 -6.50 -8.93
C ARG A 60 -2.03 -6.28 -10.45
N GLN A 61 -1.25 -5.32 -10.94
CA GLN A 61 -1.10 -5.06 -12.38
C GLN A 61 -0.46 -6.25 -13.11
N ALA A 62 0.54 -6.90 -12.50
CA ALA A 62 1.15 -8.10 -13.07
C ALA A 62 0.13 -9.24 -13.24
N LEU A 63 -0.77 -9.43 -12.26
CA LEU A 63 -1.87 -10.40 -12.37
C LEU A 63 -2.84 -10.09 -13.52
N ASP A 64 -3.10 -8.81 -13.81
CA ASP A 64 -3.94 -8.41 -14.94
C ASP A 64 -3.27 -8.72 -16.29
N VAL A 65 -1.95 -8.53 -16.38
CA VAL A 65 -1.17 -8.88 -17.59
C VAL A 65 -1.19 -10.39 -17.81
N ASP A 66 -0.99 -11.17 -16.75
CA ASP A 66 -1.01 -12.64 -16.82
C ASP A 66 -2.39 -13.19 -17.19
N GLU A 67 -3.48 -12.62 -16.68
CA GLU A 67 -4.84 -13.03 -17.08
C GLU A 67 -5.09 -12.74 -18.56
N ARG A 68 -4.64 -11.59 -19.08
CA ARG A 68 -4.76 -11.25 -20.51
C ARG A 68 -3.94 -12.15 -21.41
N ARG A 69 -2.76 -12.61 -20.97
CA ARG A 69 -1.93 -13.56 -21.75
C ARG A 69 -2.53 -14.96 -21.82
N ARG A 70 -3.38 -15.33 -20.86
CA ARG A 70 -4.02 -16.66 -20.76
C ARG A 70 -5.42 -16.72 -21.39
N ALA A 71 -5.99 -15.58 -21.76
CA ALA A 71 -7.29 -15.45 -22.42
C ALA A 71 -7.14 -15.43 -23.94
#